data_AF-A0A3B9UVC9-F1
#
_entry.id   AF-A0A3B9UVC9-F1
#
_cell.length_a   1.000
_cell.length_b   1.000
_cell.length_c   1.000
_cell.angle_alpha   90.00
_cell.angle_beta   90.00
_cell.angle_gamma   90.00
#
_symmetry.space_group_name_H-M   'P 1'
#
loop_
_entity.id
_entity.type
_entity.pdbx_description
1 polymer ?
#
loop_
_entity_poly.entity_id
_entity_poly.type
_entity_poly.pdbx_seq_one_letter_code
_entity_poly.pdbx_strand_id
1 'polypeptide(L)'
;MKQLELDNILYKEEIKENLYEKEFAHIFKLYYKRIYNYIYYRVNSEYVTEDLTSQVFEKVMINIDMYSESKSPFEVWVFAIARNIVNDYFRTVKKHKVFSIDSIKDLVAKEKTPEDMVLTAEANNKLSKALNILNTRERNIVALKFGANLKNKEIAEIVEITESNVGVILYRTMKKLKKKLEREE
;
A
#
# COMPACT_ATOMS: atom_id res chain seq x y z
N MET A 1 -3.79 -4.79 -51.44
CA MET A 1 -3.54 -5.93 -50.54
C MET A 1 -2.67 -5.53 -49.35
N LYS A 2 -1.42 -5.04 -49.54
CA LYS A 2 -0.55 -4.65 -48.40
C LYS A 2 -1.11 -3.58 -47.45
N GLN A 3 -1.80 -2.56 -47.96
CA GLN A 3 -2.39 -1.50 -47.11
C GLN A 3 -3.49 -2.06 -46.18
N LEU A 4 -4.35 -2.91 -46.73
CA LEU A 4 -5.48 -3.52 -46.00
C LEU A 4 -5.00 -4.48 -44.89
N GLU A 5 -3.85 -5.13 -45.07
CA GLU A 5 -3.22 -5.97 -44.04
C GLU A 5 -2.60 -5.14 -42.91
N LEU A 6 -1.95 -4.02 -43.26
CA LEU A 6 -1.37 -3.09 -42.28
C LEU A 6 -2.46 -2.45 -41.41
N ASP A 7 -3.53 -1.95 -42.02
CA ASP A 7 -4.65 -1.31 -41.32
C ASP A 7 -5.33 -2.29 -40.34
N ASN A 8 -5.38 -3.58 -40.69
CA ASN A 8 -5.97 -4.63 -39.85
C ASN A 8 -5.05 -5.05 -38.67
N ILE A 9 -3.73 -4.87 -38.80
CA ILE A 9 -2.78 -5.05 -37.69
C ILE A 9 -2.89 -3.88 -36.72
N LEU A 10 -2.83 -2.64 -37.23
CA LEU A 10 -2.97 -1.42 -36.42
C LEU A 10 -4.30 -1.40 -35.65
N TYR A 11 -5.41 -1.75 -36.30
CA TYR A 11 -6.72 -1.83 -35.65
C TYR A 11 -6.79 -2.89 -34.54
N LYS A 12 -6.08 -4.03 -34.69
CA LYS A 12 -6.00 -5.06 -33.64
C LYS A 12 -5.11 -4.64 -32.47
N GLU A 13 -4.03 -3.90 -32.74
CA GLU A 13 -3.18 -3.32 -31.69
C GLU A 13 -3.95 -2.27 -30.90
N GLU A 14 -4.67 -1.36 -31.58
CA GLU A 14 -5.49 -0.33 -30.94
C GLU A 14 -6.64 -0.93 -30.11
N ILE A 15 -7.31 -2.00 -30.58
CA ILE A 15 -8.31 -2.72 -29.79
C ILE A 15 -7.69 -3.35 -28.54
N LYS A 16 -6.50 -3.95 -28.67
CA LYS A 16 -5.80 -4.56 -27.53
C LYS A 16 -5.41 -3.48 -26.52
N GLU A 17 -4.81 -2.38 -26.95
CA GLU A 17 -4.45 -1.27 -26.08
C GLU A 17 -5.67 -0.72 -25.33
N ASN A 18 -6.78 -0.49 -26.02
CA ASN A 18 -8.04 -0.06 -25.40
C ASN A 18 -8.61 -1.08 -24.40
N LEU A 19 -8.42 -2.39 -24.63
CA LEU A 19 -8.85 -3.43 -23.70
C LEU A 19 -7.95 -3.43 -22.45
N TYR A 20 -6.63 -3.38 -22.62
CA TYR A 20 -5.65 -3.29 -21.54
C TYR A 20 -5.88 -2.06 -20.67
N GLU A 21 -6.18 -0.90 -21.29
CA GLU A 21 -6.50 0.33 -20.56
C GLU A 21 -7.76 0.16 -19.68
N LYS A 22 -8.82 -0.44 -20.21
CA LYS A 22 -10.07 -0.69 -19.47
C LYS A 22 -9.90 -1.68 -18.32
N GLU A 23 -9.16 -2.77 -18.56
CA GLU A 23 -8.85 -3.77 -17.55
C GLU A 23 -8.01 -3.15 -16.41
N PHE A 24 -7.00 -2.37 -16.75
CA PHE A 24 -6.20 -1.67 -15.77
C PHE A 24 -7.00 -0.62 -14.99
N ALA A 25 -7.86 0.15 -15.66
CA ALA A 25 -8.74 1.11 -15.00
C ALA A 25 -9.66 0.44 -13.96
N HIS A 26 -10.14 -0.77 -14.26
CA HIS A 26 -10.92 -1.58 -13.32
C HIS A 26 -10.10 -1.98 -12.09
N ILE A 27 -8.88 -2.49 -12.30
CA ILE A 27 -7.93 -2.83 -11.23
C ILE A 27 -7.65 -1.59 -10.37
N PHE A 28 -7.32 -0.47 -10.99
CA PHE A 28 -7.03 0.78 -10.29
C PHE A 28 -8.22 1.19 -9.42
N LYS A 29 -9.44 1.21 -9.96
CA LYS A 29 -10.65 1.56 -9.22
C LYS A 29 -10.90 0.66 -8.00
N LEU A 30 -10.65 -0.64 -8.13
CA LEU A 30 -10.86 -1.60 -7.04
C LEU A 30 -9.78 -1.52 -5.95
N TYR A 31 -8.53 -1.31 -6.35
CA TYR A 31 -7.38 -1.49 -5.46
C TYR A 31 -6.77 -0.18 -4.95
N TYR A 32 -6.99 0.96 -5.61
CA TYR A 32 -6.31 2.22 -5.29
C TYR A 32 -6.44 2.59 -3.82
N LYS A 33 -7.69 2.68 -3.33
CA LYS A 33 -7.93 3.06 -1.93
C LYS A 33 -7.32 2.06 -0.94
N ARG A 34 -7.35 0.76 -1.25
CA ARG A 34 -6.80 -0.30 -0.38
C ARG A 34 -5.28 -0.26 -0.33
N ILE A 35 -4.63 -0.06 -1.47
CA ILE A 35 -3.17 0.10 -1.58
C ILE A 35 -2.71 1.38 -0.90
N TYR A 36 -3.38 2.51 -1.19
CA TYR A 36 -3.11 3.78 -0.55
C TYR A 36 -3.20 3.68 0.98
N ASN A 37 -4.30 3.12 1.51
CA ASN A 37 -4.47 2.95 2.94
C ASN A 37 -3.43 2.01 3.55
N TYR A 38 -3.11 0.90 2.87
CA TYR A 38 -2.04 0.00 3.30
C TYR A 38 -0.72 0.75 3.46
N ILE A 39 -0.32 1.52 2.45
CA ILE A 39 0.94 2.27 2.45
C ILE A 39 0.89 3.37 3.51
N TYR A 40 -0.21 4.12 3.63
CA TYR A 40 -0.36 5.18 4.63
C TYR A 40 -0.21 4.65 6.05
N TYR A 41 -0.80 3.50 6.37
CA TYR A 41 -0.62 2.84 7.67
C TYR A 41 0.85 2.45 7.95
N ARG A 42 1.67 2.27 6.91
CA ARG A 42 3.08 1.93 7.03
C ARG A 42 3.95 3.17 7.22
N VAL A 43 3.80 4.16 6.33
CA VAL A 43 4.71 5.31 6.20
C VAL A 43 4.22 6.57 6.92
N ASN A 44 2.91 6.71 7.10
CA ASN A 44 2.26 7.83 7.80
C ASN A 44 2.71 9.21 7.27
N SER A 45 2.74 9.33 5.93
CA SER A 45 3.04 10.55 5.20
C SER A 45 2.22 10.52 3.92
N GLU A 46 1.41 11.55 3.67
CA GLU A 46 0.55 11.67 2.48
C GLU A 46 1.40 11.65 1.20
N TYR A 47 2.40 12.52 1.12
CA TYR A 47 3.32 12.61 -0.02
C TYR A 47 4.02 11.27 -0.35
N VAL A 48 4.61 10.62 0.65
CA VAL A 48 5.28 9.32 0.43
C VAL A 48 4.26 8.25 0.05
N THR A 49 3.04 8.32 0.60
CA THR A 49 1.99 7.37 0.25
C THR A 49 1.58 7.48 -1.21
N GLU A 50 1.39 8.70 -1.72
CA GLU A 50 1.02 8.95 -3.11
C GLU A 50 2.09 8.44 -4.09
N ASP A 51 3.35 8.76 -3.81
CA ASP A 51 4.50 8.31 -4.61
C ASP A 51 4.59 6.78 -4.66
N LEU A 52 4.62 6.13 -3.48
CA LEU A 52 4.72 4.67 -3.43
C LEU A 52 3.48 3.98 -4.00
N THR A 53 2.29 4.57 -3.89
CA THR A 53 1.06 4.04 -4.51
C THR A 53 1.20 4.05 -6.03
N SER A 54 1.71 5.14 -6.60
CA SER A 54 1.96 5.26 -8.04
C SER A 54 2.95 4.18 -8.51
N GLN A 55 4.05 3.99 -7.79
CA GLN A 55 5.04 2.94 -8.08
C GLN A 55 4.43 1.53 -8.01
N VAL A 56 3.49 1.27 -7.10
CA VAL A 56 2.78 -0.02 -7.05
C VAL A 56 2.00 -0.25 -8.34
N PHE A 57 1.22 0.74 -8.77
CA PHE A 57 0.39 0.61 -9.96
C PHE A 57 1.20 0.52 -11.25
N GLU A 58 2.31 1.25 -11.34
CA GLU A 58 3.29 1.09 -12.41
C GLU A 58 3.82 -0.35 -12.44
N LYS A 59 4.24 -0.89 -11.30
CA LYS A 59 4.75 -2.25 -11.21
C LYS A 59 3.69 -3.30 -11.53
N VAL A 60 2.44 -3.07 -11.13
CA VAL A 60 1.31 -3.93 -11.48
C VAL A 60 1.10 -3.93 -12.99
N MET A 61 1.05 -2.75 -13.62
CA MET A 61 0.89 -2.62 -15.07
C MET A 61 1.98 -3.39 -15.84
N ILE A 62 3.25 -3.23 -15.44
CA ILE A 62 4.39 -3.88 -16.08
C ILE A 62 4.36 -5.41 -15.93
N ASN A 63 3.83 -5.94 -14.82
CA ASN A 63 3.91 -7.36 -14.49
C ASN A 63 2.57 -8.10 -14.59
N ILE A 64 1.51 -7.44 -15.08
CA ILE A 64 0.16 -8.01 -15.10
C ILE A 64 0.09 -9.29 -15.93
N ASP A 65 0.80 -9.35 -17.07
CA ASP A 65 0.84 -10.54 -17.93
C ASP A 65 1.56 -11.73 -17.27
N MET A 66 2.33 -11.50 -16.20
CA MET A 66 3.01 -12.56 -15.44
C MET A 66 2.17 -13.08 -14.27
N TYR A 67 1.02 -12.45 -13.97
CA TYR A 67 0.11 -12.92 -12.94
C TYR A 67 -0.49 -14.27 -13.32
N SER A 68 -0.66 -15.14 -12.31
CA SER A 68 -1.28 -16.44 -12.51
C SER A 68 -2.11 -16.81 -11.29
N GLU A 69 -3.42 -16.97 -11.49
CA GLU A 69 -4.39 -17.33 -10.45
C GLU A 69 -4.09 -18.70 -9.82
N SER A 70 -3.43 -19.60 -10.57
CA SER A 70 -3.02 -20.92 -10.04
C SER A 70 -1.91 -20.82 -8.98
N LYS A 71 -1.17 -19.71 -8.92
CA LYS A 71 -0.10 -19.49 -7.94
C LYS A 71 -0.60 -18.80 -6.67
N SER A 72 -1.47 -17.79 -6.83
CA SER A 72 -2.03 -17.04 -5.71
C SER A 72 -3.26 -16.22 -6.12
N PRO A 73 -4.15 -15.89 -5.17
CA PRO A 73 -5.17 -14.86 -5.37
C PRO A 73 -4.55 -13.53 -5.83
N PHE A 74 -5.29 -12.76 -6.61
CA PHE A 74 -4.80 -11.48 -7.14
C PHE A 74 -4.45 -10.50 -6.02
N GLU A 75 -5.24 -10.46 -4.95
CA GLU A 75 -4.98 -9.65 -3.76
C GLU A 75 -3.60 -9.95 -3.17
N VAL A 76 -3.27 -11.23 -3.02
CA VAL A 76 -1.98 -11.66 -2.46
C VAL A 76 -0.83 -11.18 -3.32
N TRP A 77 -0.95 -11.32 -4.64
CA TRP A 77 0.05 -10.86 -5.60
C TRP A 77 0.24 -9.34 -5.57
N VAL A 78 -0.86 -8.56 -5.63
CA VAL A 78 -0.80 -7.09 -5.68
C VAL A 78 -0.24 -6.51 -4.36
N PHE A 79 -0.62 -7.08 -3.21
CA PHE A 79 -0.12 -6.62 -1.91
C PHE A 79 1.29 -7.15 -1.60
N ALA A 80 1.75 -8.22 -2.24
CA ALA A 80 3.16 -8.60 -2.21
C ALA A 80 4.03 -7.55 -2.93
N ILE A 81 3.58 -7.05 -4.10
CA ILE A 81 4.23 -5.93 -4.80
C ILE A 81 4.29 -4.70 -3.89
N ALA A 82 3.16 -4.30 -3.31
CA ALA A 82 3.10 -3.16 -2.39
C ALA A 82 4.00 -3.32 -1.16
N ARG A 83 4.03 -4.52 -0.57
CA ARG A 83 4.90 -4.84 0.56
C ARG A 83 6.37 -4.64 0.19
N ASN A 84 6.78 -5.10 -0.99
CA ASN A 84 8.16 -5.00 -1.46
C ASN A 84 8.59 -3.55 -1.67
N ILE A 85 7.77 -2.76 -2.38
CA ILE A 85 8.02 -1.33 -2.61
C ILE A 85 8.16 -0.57 -1.28
N VAL A 86 7.25 -0.80 -0.32
CA VAL A 86 7.35 -0.16 1.01
C VAL A 86 8.60 -0.62 1.76
N ASN A 87 8.99 -1.89 1.66
CA ASN A 87 10.20 -2.38 2.32
C ASN A 87 11.46 -1.76 1.70
N ASP A 88 11.50 -1.60 0.38
CA ASP A 88 12.61 -0.97 -0.32
C ASP A 88 12.72 0.52 0.03
N TYR A 89 11.60 1.23 0.14
CA TYR A 89 11.57 2.58 0.68
C TYR A 89 12.22 2.65 2.08
N PHE A 90 11.82 1.78 3.02
CA PHE A 90 12.42 1.78 4.36
C PHE A 90 13.90 1.38 4.37
N ARG A 91 14.34 0.49 3.47
CA ARG A 91 15.77 0.16 3.29
C ARG A 91 16.55 1.37 2.82
N THR A 92 16.02 2.12 1.86
CA THR A 92 16.62 3.35 1.33
C THR A 92 16.69 4.44 2.39
N VAL A 93 15.59 4.72 3.11
CA VAL A 93 15.58 5.70 4.20
C VAL A 93 16.58 5.35 5.29
N LYS A 94 16.68 4.06 5.69
CA LYS A 94 17.64 3.62 6.70
C LYS A 94 19.09 3.84 6.24
N LYS A 95 19.42 3.52 4.98
CA LYS A 95 20.75 3.79 4.42
C LYS A 95 21.08 5.27 4.51
N HIS A 96 20.19 6.15 4.03
CA HIS A 96 20.41 7.60 4.06
C HIS A 96 20.56 8.15 5.48
N LYS A 97 19.82 7.62 6.46
CA LYS A 97 19.99 7.99 7.89
C LYS A 97 21.30 7.52 8.50
N VAL A 98 21.88 6.41 8.02
CA VAL A 98 23.20 5.93 8.48
C VAL A 98 24.34 6.76 7.86
N PHE A 99 24.13 7.32 6.66
CA PHE A 99 25.11 8.16 5.96
C PHE A 99 24.99 9.67 6.28
N SER A 100 23.94 10.10 6.97
CA SER A 100 23.76 11.50 7.41
C SER A 100 24.16 11.65 8.88
N ILE A 101 25.34 12.23 9.15
CA ILE A 101 25.58 12.88 10.44
C ILE A 101 24.78 14.18 10.40
N ASP A 102 23.82 14.28 11.31
CA ASP A 102 22.80 15.34 11.41
C ASP A 102 21.81 15.43 10.25
N SER A 103 20.52 15.28 10.54
CA SER A 103 19.45 16.21 10.11
C SER A 103 18.05 15.64 10.43
N ILE A 104 17.37 16.24 11.39
CA ILE A 104 16.32 17.28 11.22
C ILE A 104 14.94 16.64 11.02
N LYS A 105 14.18 16.66 12.12
CA LYS A 105 12.72 16.81 12.07
C LYS A 105 12.44 18.10 11.29
N ASP A 106 11.66 18.04 10.21
CA ASP A 106 10.42 18.81 10.07
C ASP A 106 9.91 18.99 8.64
N LEU A 107 8.58 19.11 8.58
CA LEU A 107 7.74 19.97 7.72
C LEU A 107 7.69 19.75 6.20
N VAL A 108 6.51 19.34 5.73
CA VAL A 108 5.80 20.07 4.67
C VAL A 108 4.31 20.12 5.03
N ALA A 109 3.81 21.32 5.30
CA ALA A 109 2.39 21.64 5.40
C ALA A 109 2.04 22.61 4.26
N LYS A 110 0.97 22.31 3.52
CA LYS A 110 0.09 23.18 2.69
C LYS A 110 -0.82 22.24 1.87
N GLU A 111 -2.08 22.51 1.51
CA GLU A 111 -3.09 23.54 1.76
C GLU A 111 -4.42 22.74 1.70
N LYS A 112 -5.17 22.68 2.80
CA LYS A 112 -6.55 22.17 2.84
C LYS A 112 -7.37 23.17 3.65
N THR A 113 -8.66 23.25 3.39
CA THR A 113 -9.59 24.19 4.03
C THR A 113 -9.58 24.06 5.56
N PRO A 114 -9.70 25.15 6.34
CA PRO A 114 -9.52 25.15 7.79
C PRO A 114 -10.45 24.18 8.53
N GLU A 115 -11.65 23.93 7.99
CA GLU A 115 -12.70 23.13 8.65
C GLU A 115 -12.55 21.62 8.40
N ASP A 116 -12.09 21.20 7.21
CA ASP A 116 -11.78 19.79 6.91
C ASP A 116 -10.45 19.34 7.56
N MET A 117 -9.52 20.27 7.78
CA MET A 117 -8.23 20.02 8.39
C MET A 117 -8.36 19.60 9.85
N VAL A 118 -9.26 20.17 10.65
CA VAL A 118 -9.25 19.96 12.11
C VAL A 118 -9.70 18.54 12.48
N LEU A 119 -10.83 18.07 11.95
CA LEU A 119 -11.35 16.72 12.25
C LEU A 119 -10.47 15.61 11.65
N THR A 120 -10.00 15.82 10.43
CA THR A 120 -9.15 14.86 9.72
C THR A 120 -7.73 14.83 10.30
N ALA A 121 -7.17 15.99 10.69
CA ALA A 121 -5.88 16.04 11.36
C ALA A 121 -5.94 15.45 12.77
N GLU A 122 -7.01 15.66 13.55
CA GLU A 122 -7.15 15.03 14.87
C GLU A 122 -7.25 13.50 14.78
N ALA A 123 -8.07 12.98 13.86
CA ALA A 123 -8.19 11.54 13.61
C ALA A 123 -6.87 10.96 13.08
N ASN A 124 -6.21 11.64 12.13
CA ASN A 124 -4.90 11.25 11.61
C ASN A 124 -3.79 11.32 12.66
N ASN A 125 -3.86 12.27 13.60
CA ASN A 125 -2.89 12.42 14.68
C ASN A 125 -3.05 11.29 15.71
N LYS A 126 -4.29 10.93 16.08
CA LYS A 126 -4.56 9.76 16.92
C LYS A 126 -4.10 8.45 16.27
N LEU A 127 -4.42 8.23 14.99
CA LEU A 127 -3.97 7.05 14.24
C LEU A 127 -2.44 7.01 14.13
N SER A 128 -1.81 8.13 13.77
CA SER A 128 -0.35 8.29 13.70
C SER A 128 0.33 7.92 15.02
N LYS A 129 -0.14 8.50 16.14
CA LYS A 129 0.37 8.20 17.49
C LYS A 129 0.21 6.72 17.85
N ALA A 130 -0.95 6.14 17.55
CA ALA A 130 -1.24 4.73 17.80
C ALA A 130 -0.34 3.81 16.95
N LEU A 131 -0.09 4.13 15.68
CA LEU A 131 0.79 3.34 14.82
C LEU A 131 2.26 3.47 15.21
N ASN A 132 2.69 4.61 15.79
CA ASN A 132 4.08 4.87 16.21
C ASN A 132 4.58 3.99 17.35
N ILE A 133 3.70 3.37 18.13
CA ILE A 133 4.12 2.41 19.15
C ILE A 133 4.32 0.98 18.61
N LEU A 134 3.91 0.72 17.36
CA LEU A 134 4.02 -0.60 16.74
C LEU A 134 5.40 -0.81 16.13
N ASN A 135 5.96 -2.00 16.33
CA ASN A 135 7.14 -2.39 15.57
C ASN A 135 6.78 -2.63 14.08
N THR A 136 7.79 -2.73 13.22
CA THR A 136 7.59 -2.87 11.76
C THR A 136 6.70 -4.06 11.38
N ARG A 137 6.82 -5.18 12.11
CA ARG A 137 6.05 -6.40 11.84
C ARG A 137 4.59 -6.22 12.26
N GLU A 138 4.35 -5.71 13.46
CA GLU A 138 3.01 -5.38 13.98
C GLU A 138 2.31 -4.40 13.05
N ARG A 139 2.99 -3.30 12.68
CA ARG A 139 2.46 -2.28 11.78
C ARG A 139 2.13 -2.84 10.39
N ASN A 140 2.97 -3.72 9.84
CA ASN A 140 2.69 -4.36 8.55
C ASN A 140 1.44 -5.23 8.60
N ILE A 141 1.30 -6.06 9.63
CA ILE A 141 0.14 -6.95 9.78
C ILE A 141 -1.15 -6.15 10.01
N VAL A 142 -1.11 -5.08 10.81
CA VAL A 142 -2.23 -4.16 10.99
C VAL A 142 -2.58 -3.45 9.68
N ALA A 143 -1.60 -2.98 8.93
CA ALA A 143 -1.81 -2.32 7.64
C ALA A 143 -2.47 -3.27 6.62
N LEU A 144 -2.00 -4.53 6.52
CA LEU A 144 -2.63 -5.52 5.65
C LEU A 144 -4.05 -5.87 6.11
N LYS A 145 -4.29 -5.93 7.43
CA LYS A 145 -5.61 -6.27 7.96
C LYS A 145 -6.63 -5.16 7.75
N PHE A 146 -6.29 -3.93 8.11
CA PHE A 146 -7.25 -2.83 8.21
C PHE A 146 -7.12 -1.81 7.08
N GLY A 147 -5.93 -1.59 6.56
CA GLY A 147 -5.70 -0.72 5.40
C GLY A 147 -6.03 -1.43 4.08
N ALA A 148 -5.49 -2.63 3.89
CA ALA A 148 -5.72 -3.45 2.70
C ALA A 148 -7.01 -4.29 2.74
N ASN A 149 -7.66 -4.40 3.91
CA ASN A 149 -8.85 -5.22 4.14
C ASN A 149 -8.65 -6.71 3.74
N LEU A 150 -7.52 -7.31 4.14
CA LEU A 150 -7.21 -8.71 3.83
C LEU A 150 -7.64 -9.67 4.93
N LYS A 151 -7.95 -10.90 4.51
CA LYS A 151 -8.21 -12.05 5.40
C LYS A 151 -6.90 -12.54 5.99
N ASN A 152 -6.97 -13.19 7.15
CA ASN A 152 -5.75 -13.63 7.85
C ASN A 152 -4.95 -14.65 7.03
N LYS A 153 -5.63 -15.51 6.26
CA LYS A 153 -5.01 -16.40 5.28
C LYS A 153 -4.19 -15.66 4.22
N GLU A 154 -4.75 -14.62 3.60
CA GLU A 154 -4.04 -13.81 2.58
C GLU A 154 -2.84 -13.08 3.20
N ILE A 155 -3.00 -12.54 4.42
CA ILE A 155 -1.90 -11.91 5.15
C ILE A 155 -0.78 -12.92 5.43
N ALA A 156 -1.14 -14.13 5.84
CA ALA A 156 -0.20 -15.22 6.13
C ALA A 156 0.64 -15.58 4.90
N GLU A 157 0.02 -15.66 3.72
CA GLU A 157 0.72 -15.87 2.44
C GLU A 157 1.66 -14.71 2.12
N ILE A 158 1.20 -13.46 2.28
CA ILE A 158 2.02 -12.27 1.98
C ILE A 158 3.22 -12.14 2.92
N VAL A 159 3.10 -12.49 4.20
CA VAL A 159 4.16 -12.28 5.21
C VAL A 159 4.89 -13.57 5.62
N GLU A 160 4.58 -14.69 4.97
CA GLU A 160 5.22 -16.01 5.12
C GLU A 160 5.17 -16.54 6.57
N ILE A 161 3.99 -16.47 7.20
CA ILE A 161 3.73 -17.08 8.52
C ILE A 161 2.39 -17.82 8.51
N THR A 162 2.09 -18.61 9.54
CA THR A 162 0.80 -19.30 9.62
C THR A 162 -0.36 -18.31 9.89
N GLU A 163 -1.55 -18.64 9.40
CA GLU A 163 -2.78 -17.86 9.66
C GLU A 163 -3.06 -17.69 11.16
N SER A 164 -2.81 -18.74 11.95
CA SER A 164 -2.91 -18.69 13.42
C SER A 164 -1.94 -17.66 14.02
N ASN A 165 -0.69 -17.61 13.53
CA ASN A 165 0.28 -16.61 13.99
C ASN A 165 -0.15 -15.19 13.62
N VAL A 166 -0.73 -14.97 12.44
CA VAL A 166 -1.34 -13.67 12.07
C VAL A 166 -2.41 -13.27 13.10
N GLY A 167 -3.30 -14.20 13.45
CA GLY A 167 -4.35 -13.97 14.45
C GLY A 167 -3.80 -13.60 15.83
N VAL A 168 -2.79 -14.32 16.32
CA VAL A 168 -2.13 -14.04 17.60
C VAL A 168 -1.46 -12.67 17.60
N ILE A 169 -0.76 -12.31 16.51
CA ILE A 169 -0.12 -11.00 16.40
C ILE A 169 -1.16 -9.90 16.38
N LEU A 170 -2.23 -10.03 15.59
CA LEU A 170 -3.32 -9.06 15.55
C LEU A 170 -3.94 -8.86 16.93
N TYR A 171 -4.29 -9.94 17.63
CA TYR A 171 -4.87 -9.87 18.98
C TYR A 171 -3.97 -9.09 19.95
N ARG A 172 -2.68 -9.46 20.03
CA ARG A 172 -1.70 -8.80 20.91
C ARG A 172 -1.51 -7.33 20.52
N THR A 173 -1.44 -7.05 19.23
CA THR A 173 -1.27 -5.70 18.70
C THR A 173 -2.48 -4.82 19.03
N MET A 174 -3.70 -5.30 18.82
CA MET A 174 -4.92 -4.55 19.16
C MET A 174 -5.04 -4.30 20.66
N LYS A 175 -4.67 -5.27 21.51
CA LYS A 175 -4.62 -5.07 22.98
C LYS A 175 -3.61 -4.00 23.38
N LYS A 176 -2.45 -3.97 22.71
CA LYS A 176 -1.39 -2.96 22.92
C LYS A 176 -1.87 -1.57 22.50
N LEU A 177 -2.53 -1.44 21.35
CA LEU A 177 -3.11 -0.19 20.85
C LEU A 177 -4.20 0.33 21.80
N LYS A 178 -5.15 -0.54 22.20
CA LYS A 178 -6.24 -0.18 23.12
C LYS A 178 -5.71 0.38 24.44
N LYS A 179 -4.76 -0.32 25.08
CA LYS A 179 -4.13 0.13 26.34
C LYS A 179 -3.42 1.49 26.22
N LYS A 180 -2.91 1.83 25.03
CA LYS A 180 -2.24 3.12 24.79
C LYS A 180 -3.26 4.24 24.66
N LEU A 181 -4.36 4.01 23.94
CA LEU A 181 -5.44 4.98 23.77
C LEU A 181 -6.15 5.27 25.10
N GLU A 182 -6.45 4.24 25.91
CA GLU A 182 -7.05 4.38 27.25
C GLU A 182 -6.18 5.14 28.27
N ARG A 183 -4.89 5.37 27.98
CA ARG A 183 -3.97 6.14 28.83
C ARG A 183 -3.80 7.59 28.38
N GLU A 184 -4.26 7.92 27.17
CA GLU A 184 -4.22 9.27 26.61
C GLU A 184 -5.58 9.99 26.71
N GLU A 185 -6.63 9.27 27.13
CA GLU A 185 -7.92 9.78 27.61
C GLU A 185 -7.87 10.08 29.11
#